data_AF-A0A293MHN2-F1
#
_entry.id   AF-A0A293MHN2-F1
#
_cell.length_a   1.000
_cell.length_b   1.000
_cell.length_c   1.000
_cell.angle_alpha   90.00
_cell.angle_beta   90.00
_cell.angle_gamma   90.00
#
_symmetry.space_group_name_H-M   'P 1'
#
loop_
_entity.id
_entity.type
_entity.pdbx_description
1 polymer ?
#
loop_
_entity_poly.entity_id
_entity_poly.type
_entity_poly.pdbx_seq_one_letter_code
_entity_poly.pdbx_strand_id
1 'polypeptide(L)'
;MDDQDIIDNAFILIFAFDEIIALGYRESVNLAQIRTFVEMDSHEEKVFQAVRQTQEREAKQKMKEKARELQKARQEAGRKGGGRSGASAPPGFGFGSGMGSTAASMTVTDSIGSGEPQKPSYLHGRTVCPCQSSS
;
A
#
# COMPACT_ATOMS: atom_id res chain seq x y z
N MET A 1 -29.40 33.77 -8.78
CA MET A 1 -28.56 33.19 -7.73
C MET A 1 -29.56 32.51 -6.84
N ASP A 2 -29.73 31.22 -7.08
CA ASP A 2 -30.77 30.46 -6.42
C ASP A 2 -30.18 29.93 -5.12
N ASP A 3 -30.95 29.91 -4.04
CA ASP A 3 -30.45 29.49 -2.72
C ASP A 3 -29.83 28.08 -2.74
N GLN A 4 -30.27 27.24 -3.69
CA GLN A 4 -29.68 25.94 -3.95
C GLN A 4 -28.23 26.00 -4.44
N ASP A 5 -27.89 26.93 -5.34
CA ASP A 5 -26.51 27.09 -5.81
C ASP A 5 -25.57 27.47 -4.66
N ILE A 6 -26.07 28.26 -3.70
CA ILE A 6 -25.31 28.67 -2.51
C ILE A 6 -25.05 27.46 -1.61
N ILE A 7 -26.05 26.61 -1.41
CA ILE A 7 -25.93 25.40 -0.59
C ILE A 7 -24.98 24.40 -1.26
N ASP A 8 -25.10 24.20 -2.57
CA ASP A 8 -24.26 23.28 -3.34
C ASP A 8 -22.77 23.68 -3.29
N ASN A 9 -22.48 24.97 -3.15
CA ASN A 9 -21.13 25.51 -3.05
C ASN A 9 -20.70 25.87 -1.62
N ALA A 10 -21.49 25.54 -0.59
CA ALA A 10 -21.27 26.00 0.77
C ALA A 10 -19.86 25.67 1.30
N PHE A 11 -19.33 24.47 1.03
CA PHE A 11 -17.99 24.07 1.47
C PHE A 11 -16.87 24.84 0.78
N ILE A 12 -17.00 25.09 -0.54
CA ILE A 12 -16.05 25.89 -1.31
C ILE A 12 -16.01 27.32 -0.76
N LEU A 13 -17.19 27.89 -0.46
CA LEU A 13 -17.31 29.23 0.09
C LEU A 13 -16.70 29.33 1.50
N ILE A 14 -17.01 28.37 2.38
CA ILE A 14 -16.45 28.33 3.74
C ILE A 14 -14.92 28.23 3.70
N PHE A 15 -14.36 27.35 2.87
CA PHE A 15 -12.91 27.23 2.73
C PHE A 15 -12.29 28.47 2.12
N ALA A 16 -12.90 29.07 1.09
CA ALA A 16 -12.42 30.33 0.54
C ALA A 16 -12.39 31.46 1.57
N PHE A 17 -13.30 31.49 2.55
CA PHE A 17 -13.26 32.47 3.64
C PHE A 17 -12.12 32.24 4.64
N ASP A 18 -11.80 30.98 4.97
CA ASP A 18 -10.67 30.64 5.85
C ASP A 18 -9.33 31.09 5.24
N GLU A 19 -9.21 31.00 3.91
CA GLU A 19 -8.01 31.46 3.19
C GLU A 19 -7.88 32.99 3.07
N ILE A 20 -9.00 33.73 3.16
CA ILE A 20 -8.99 35.20 3.10
C ILE A 20 -8.86 35.81 4.50
N ILE A 21 -9.30 35.08 5.54
CA ILE A 21 -9.33 35.55 6.92
C ILE A 21 -8.71 34.48 7.83
N ALA A 22 -7.46 34.70 8.24
CA ALA A 22 -6.77 33.83 9.18
C ALA A 22 -6.59 34.53 10.54
N LEU A 23 -6.83 33.80 11.64
CA LEU A 23 -6.65 34.28 13.02
C LEU A 23 -7.33 35.63 13.32
N GLY A 24 -8.42 35.95 12.60
CA GLY A 24 -9.18 37.20 12.74
C GLY A 24 -8.64 38.40 11.95
N TYR A 25 -7.64 38.20 11.09
CA TYR A 25 -7.08 39.24 10.23
C TYR A 25 -7.30 38.92 8.75
N ARG A 26 -7.54 39.95 7.93
CA ARG A 26 -7.61 39.81 6.48
C ARG A 26 -6.22 39.56 5.91
N GLU A 27 -6.04 38.46 5.19
CA GLU A 27 -4.83 38.19 4.44
C GLU A 27 -4.83 38.92 3.08
N SER A 28 -3.66 39.34 2.61
CA SER A 28 -3.49 39.99 1.30
C SER A 28 -3.20 38.93 0.22
N VAL A 29 -4.24 38.23 -0.21
CA VAL A 29 -4.17 37.15 -1.21
C VAL A 29 -4.82 37.56 -2.55
N ASN A 30 -4.25 37.07 -3.65
CA ASN A 30 -4.78 37.26 -5.01
C ASN A 30 -5.81 36.16 -5.36
N LEU A 31 -6.73 36.45 -6.27
CA LEU A 31 -7.73 35.50 -6.78
C LEU A 31 -7.14 34.23 -7.41
N ALA A 32 -5.90 34.31 -7.91
CA ALA A 32 -5.19 33.13 -8.39
C ALA A 32 -4.78 32.19 -7.24
N GLN A 33 -4.33 32.74 -6.11
CA GLN A 33 -3.88 31.98 -4.95
C GLN A 33 -5.05 31.32 -4.22
N ILE A 34 -6.15 32.05 -4.06
CA ILE A 34 -7.38 31.52 -3.44
C ILE A 34 -7.86 30.26 -4.17
N ARG A 35 -7.79 30.25 -5.51
CA ARG A 35 -8.14 29.06 -6.30
C ARG A 35 -7.24 27.87 -5.96
N THR A 36 -5.93 28.08 -5.92
CA THR A 36 -4.97 27.01 -5.58
C THR A 36 -5.13 26.50 -4.15
N PHE A 37 -5.46 27.36 -3.18
CA PHE A 37 -5.69 26.94 -1.80
C PHE A 37 -6.98 26.13 -1.65
N VAL A 38 -8.06 26.58 -2.28
CA VAL A 38 -9.36 25.89 -2.27
C VAL A 38 -9.33 24.58 -3.08
N GLU A 39 -8.43 24.45 -4.06
CA GLU A 39 -8.17 23.18 -4.75
C GLU A 39 -7.57 22.09 -3.83
N MET A 40 -7.03 22.48 -2.67
CA MET A 40 -6.47 21.57 -1.64
C MET A 40 -5.48 20.53 -2.19
N ASP A 41 -4.74 20.88 -3.24
CA ASP A 41 -3.81 19.95 -3.90
C ASP A 41 -2.55 19.70 -3.04
N SER A 42 -2.49 18.53 -2.39
CA SER A 42 -1.33 18.10 -1.62
C SER A 42 -0.26 17.45 -2.51
N HIS A 43 0.85 18.18 -2.72
CA HIS A 43 2.02 17.65 -3.42
C HIS A 43 2.58 16.40 -2.74
N GLU A 44 2.66 16.40 -1.41
CA GLU A 44 3.22 15.30 -0.63
C GLU A 44 2.37 14.02 -0.76
N GLU A 45 1.04 14.16 -0.80
CA GLU A 45 0.14 13.02 -1.01
C GLU A 45 0.39 12.36 -2.38
N LYS A 46 0.50 13.16 -3.44
CA LYS A 46 0.76 12.65 -4.80
C LYS A 46 2.08 11.89 -4.88
N VAL A 47 3.14 12.41 -4.26
CA VAL A 47 4.44 11.73 -4.18
C VAL A 47 4.31 10.40 -3.44
N PHE A 48 3.63 10.39 -2.29
CA PHE A 48 3.42 9.16 -1.52
C PHE A 48 2.62 8.11 -2.29
N GLN A 49 1.54 8.51 -2.96
CA GLN A 49 0.75 7.62 -3.81
C GLN A 49 1.59 7.04 -4.96
N ALA A 50 2.43 7.84 -5.63
CA ALA A 50 3.29 7.38 -6.71
C ALA A 50 4.33 6.34 -6.25
N VAL A 51 4.95 6.57 -5.08
CA VAL A 51 5.88 5.62 -4.46
C VAL A 51 5.16 4.31 -4.15
N ARG A 52 3.98 4.37 -3.51
CA ARG A 52 3.18 3.19 -3.17
C ARG A 52 2.80 2.40 -4.42
N GLN A 53 2.30 3.06 -5.46
CA GLN A 53 1.94 2.41 -6.72
C GLN A 53 3.15 1.72 -7.37
N THR A 54 4.34 2.30 -7.24
CA THR A 54 5.59 1.72 -7.76
C THR A 54 6.00 0.49 -6.97
N GLN A 55 5.95 0.54 -5.64
CA GLN A 55 6.22 -0.62 -4.78
C GLN A 55 5.24 -1.78 -5.08
N GLU A 56 3.95 -1.50 -5.21
CA GLU A 56 2.94 -2.51 -5.53
C GLU A 56 3.18 -3.14 -6.92
N ARG A 57 3.56 -2.32 -7.90
CA ARG A 57 3.87 -2.78 -9.26
C ARG A 57 5.11 -3.67 -9.28
N GLU A 58 6.18 -3.26 -8.61
CA GLU A 58 7.41 -4.04 -8.51
C GLU A 58 7.18 -5.36 -7.78
N ALA A 59 6.41 -5.35 -6.68
CA ALA A 59 6.06 -6.56 -5.96
C ALA A 59 5.28 -7.54 -6.85
N LYS A 60 4.28 -7.05 -7.59
CA LYS A 60 3.50 -7.87 -8.53
C LYS A 60 4.37 -8.46 -9.65
N GLN A 61 5.30 -7.69 -10.21
CA GLN A 61 6.21 -8.17 -11.24
C GLN A 61 7.17 -9.22 -10.70
N LYS A 62 7.83 -8.97 -9.56
CA LYS A 62 8.73 -9.92 -8.90
C LYS A 62 8.01 -11.23 -8.55
N MET A 63 6.78 -11.18 -8.06
CA MET A 63 5.97 -12.37 -7.80
C MET A 63 5.69 -13.18 -9.08
N LYS A 64 5.30 -12.50 -10.16
CA LYS A 64 4.99 -13.15 -11.45
C LYS A 64 6.22 -13.78 -12.08
N GLU A 65 7.37 -13.13 -12.00
CA GLU A 65 8.65 -13.64 -12.51
C GLU A 65 9.09 -14.88 -11.72
N LYS A 66 9.10 -14.81 -10.39
CA LYS A 66 9.43 -15.96 -9.53
C LYS A 66 8.49 -17.14 -9.75
N ALA A 67 7.19 -16.89 -9.93
CA ALA A 67 6.21 -17.94 -10.22
C ALA A 67 6.50 -18.65 -11.56
N ARG A 68 6.84 -17.88 -12.60
CA ARG A 68 7.20 -18.42 -13.92
C ARG A 68 8.49 -19.23 -13.87
N GLU A 69 9.50 -18.73 -13.15
CA GLU A 69 10.78 -19.43 -12.98
C GLU A 69 10.60 -20.76 -12.25
N LEU A 70 9.86 -20.76 -11.13
CA LEU A 70 9.56 -21.97 -10.36
C LEU A 70 8.79 -23.01 -11.20
N GLN A 71 7.82 -22.56 -12.00
CA GLN A 71 7.07 -23.45 -12.89
C GLN A 71 7.96 -24.09 -13.96
N LYS A 72 8.85 -23.31 -14.57
CA LYS A 72 9.80 -23.80 -15.58
C LYS A 72 10.78 -24.80 -14.98
N ALA A 73 11.35 -24.48 -13.81
CA ALA A 73 12.25 -25.39 -13.08
C ALA A 73 11.57 -26.72 -12.74
N ARG A 74 10.30 -26.69 -12.31
CA ARG A 74 9.52 -27.92 -12.02
C ARG A 74 9.30 -28.77 -13.28
N GLN A 75 9.02 -28.13 -14.43
CA GLN A 75 8.83 -28.84 -15.70
C GLN A 75 10.13 -29.47 -16.21
N GLU A 76 11.27 -28.77 -16.09
CA GLU A 76 12.58 -29.29 -16.49
C GLU A 76 13.07 -30.42 -15.57
N ALA A 77 12.86 -30.30 -14.26
CA ALA A 77 13.16 -31.37 -13.30
C ALA A 77 12.32 -32.63 -13.56
N GLY A 78 11.04 -32.49 -13.92
CA GLY A 78 10.18 -33.61 -14.31
C GLY A 78 10.63 -34.30 -15.61
N ARG A 79 11.23 -33.55 -16.55
CA ARG A 79 11.80 -34.12 -17.79
C ARG A 79 13.14 -34.80 -17.58
N LYS A 80 13.99 -34.31 -16.67
CA LYS A 80 15.34 -34.86 -16.41
C LYS A 80 15.35 -35.94 -15.32
N GLY A 81 14.35 -35.97 -14.43
CA GLY A 81 14.13 -37.00 -13.40
C GLY A 81 13.05 -38.04 -13.76
N GLY A 82 12.34 -37.89 -14.88
CA GLY A 82 11.28 -38.80 -15.33
C GLY A 82 11.75 -40.00 -16.14
N GLY A 83 13.05 -40.28 -16.17
CA GLY A 83 13.64 -41.46 -16.78
C GLY A 83 13.97 -42.52 -15.75
N ARG A 84 12.94 -43.16 -15.16
CA ARG A 84 12.90 -44.51 -14.53
C ARG A 84 11.99 -44.57 -13.30
N SER A 85 10.69 -44.73 -13.56
CA SER A 85 9.89 -45.72 -12.84
C SER A 85 8.89 -46.34 -13.81
N GLY A 86 9.42 -47.10 -14.77
CA GLY A 86 8.66 -48.23 -15.29
C GLY A 86 8.52 -49.25 -14.17
N ALA A 87 7.43 -49.18 -13.40
CA ALA A 87 6.86 -50.28 -12.64
C ALA A 87 5.46 -49.87 -12.12
N SER A 88 4.43 -50.36 -12.82
CA SER A 88 3.07 -50.65 -12.31
C SER A 88 2.39 -49.57 -11.44
N ALA A 89 1.63 -48.67 -12.06
CA ALA A 89 0.43 -48.15 -11.42
C ALA A 89 -0.65 -49.26 -11.44
N PRO A 90 -1.24 -49.67 -10.31
CA PRO A 90 -2.43 -50.53 -10.31
C PRO A 90 -3.59 -49.76 -10.94
N PRO A 91 -4.55 -50.43 -11.62
CA PRO A 91 -5.68 -49.76 -12.23
C PRO A 91 -6.63 -49.32 -11.11
N GLY A 92 -6.62 -48.03 -10.79
CA GLY A 92 -7.62 -47.43 -9.93
C GLY A 92 -7.02 -46.55 -8.86
N PHE A 93 -6.73 -45.29 -9.20
CA PHE A 93 -6.87 -44.19 -8.25
C PHE A 93 -7.02 -42.90 -9.07
N GLY A 94 -8.27 -42.55 -9.35
CA GLY A 94 -8.64 -41.25 -9.89
C GLY A 94 -8.49 -40.19 -8.81
N PHE A 95 -7.81 -39.09 -9.13
CA PHE A 95 -7.80 -37.91 -8.28
C PHE A 95 -8.86 -36.94 -8.79
N GLY A 96 -10.08 -37.15 -8.29
CA GLY A 96 -11.18 -36.19 -8.31
C GLY A 96 -11.60 -35.93 -6.86
N SER A 97 -11.60 -34.64 -6.50
CA SER A 97 -12.48 -33.96 -5.53
C SER A 97 -12.96 -34.69 -4.27
N GLY A 98 -12.73 -34.08 -3.10
CA GLY A 98 -13.51 -34.30 -1.86
C GLY A 98 -12.63 -34.58 -0.65
N MET A 99 -12.55 -33.68 0.33
CA MET A 99 -13.47 -33.61 1.47
C MET A 99 -13.20 -34.71 2.51
N GLY A 100 -12.85 -34.30 3.74
CA GLY A 100 -13.18 -35.09 4.95
C GLY A 100 -12.00 -35.68 5.73
N SER A 101 -11.46 -34.86 6.64
CA SER A 101 -11.11 -35.18 8.03
C SER A 101 -10.76 -36.62 8.43
N THR A 102 -9.51 -36.83 8.86
CA THR A 102 -9.21 -37.57 10.10
C THR A 102 -7.99 -36.95 10.78
N ALA A 103 -8.21 -36.53 12.02
CA ALA A 103 -7.21 -35.96 12.91
C ALA A 103 -6.05 -36.95 13.14
N ALA A 104 -4.85 -36.57 12.71
CA ALA A 104 -3.61 -37.11 13.21
C ALA A 104 -2.77 -35.92 13.67
N SER A 105 -2.64 -35.82 14.99
CA SER A 105 -1.83 -34.84 15.70
C SER A 105 -0.37 -34.99 15.27
N MET A 106 0.06 -34.14 14.36
CA MET A 106 1.47 -33.92 14.03
C MET A 106 1.84 -32.53 14.55
N THR A 107 2.50 -32.53 15.69
CA THR A 107 3.17 -31.36 16.27
C THR A 107 4.30 -30.93 15.33
N VAL A 108 3.99 -30.05 14.39
CA VAL A 108 4.98 -29.27 13.65
C VAL A 108 5.24 -28.04 14.51
N THR A 109 6.37 -28.08 15.21
CA THR A 109 7.02 -26.92 15.81
C THR A 109 7.42 -25.97 14.69
N ASP A 110 6.53 -25.07 14.32
CA ASP A 110 6.85 -23.94 13.44
C ASP A 110 7.37 -22.80 14.30
N SER A 111 8.69 -22.75 14.44
CA SER A 111 9.42 -21.53 14.76
C SER A 111 9.32 -20.59 13.56
N ILE A 112 8.12 -20.09 13.28
CA ILE A 112 7.89 -18.97 12.37
C ILE A 112 8.31 -17.73 13.14
N GLY A 113 9.54 -17.29 12.87
CA GLY A 113 9.98 -15.95 13.22
C GLY A 113 8.98 -14.94 12.65
N SER A 114 8.23 -14.32 13.54
CA SER A 114 7.36 -13.19 13.26
C SER A 114 8.23 -12.00 12.81
N GLY A 115 8.54 -11.95 11.52
CA GLY A 115 9.02 -10.75 10.86
C GLY A 115 7.87 -9.76 10.75
N GLU A 116 7.58 -9.06 11.85
CA GLU A 116 6.65 -7.94 11.88
C GLU A 116 7.15 -6.85 10.90
N PRO A 117 6.33 -6.34 9.97
CA PRO A 117 6.75 -5.24 9.12
C PRO A 117 6.92 -3.98 9.99
N GLN A 118 8.16 -3.58 10.22
CA GLN A 118 8.46 -2.38 11.02
C GLN A 118 7.84 -1.15 10.35
N LYS A 119 6.92 -0.51 11.08
CA LYS A 119 6.39 0.82 10.75
C LYS A 119 7.56 1.83 10.76
N PRO A 120 7.70 2.70 9.75
CA PRO A 120 8.73 3.72 9.78
C PRO A 120 8.49 4.66 10.96
N SER A 121 9.48 4.77 11.85
CA SER A 121 9.45 5.67 13.00
C SER A 121 9.88 7.07 12.57
N TYR A 122 8.94 8.00 12.54
CA TYR A 122 9.25 9.42 12.39
C TYR A 122 9.69 9.97 13.75
N LEU A 123 10.99 9.93 14.02
CA LEU A 123 11.55 10.69 15.14
C LEU A 123 11.49 12.17 14.78
N HIS A 124 10.68 12.87 15.57
CA HIS A 124 10.53 14.31 15.58
C HIS A 124 11.89 14.98 15.77
N GLY A 125 12.34 15.72 14.75
CA GLY A 125 13.41 16.68 14.90
C GLY A 125 12.96 17.75 15.90
N ARG A 126 13.48 17.68 17.13
CA ARG A 126 13.44 18.81 18.06
C ARG A 126 14.31 19.92 17.49
N THR A 127 13.69 20.85 16.78
CA THR A 127 14.31 22.15 16.47
C THR A 127 14.48 22.88 17.80
N VAL A 128 15.71 22.95 18.29
CA VAL A 128 16.08 23.79 19.43
C VAL A 128 16.04 25.25 18.96
N CYS A 129 15.07 26.02 19.44
CA CYS A 129 15.08 27.48 19.30
C CYS A 129 16.18 28.07 20.20
N PRO A 130 17.08 28.94 19.71
CA PRO A 130 18.00 29.67 20.57
C PRO A 130 17.30 30.93 21.09
N CYS A 131 16.86 30.90 22.35
CA CYS A 131 16.54 32.12 23.07
C CYS A 131 17.86 32.80 23.46
N GLN A 132 18.18 33.91 22.80
CA GLN A 132 19.23 34.82 23.25
C GLN A 132 18.73 35.53 24.51
N SER A 133 19.46 35.43 25.63
CA SER A 133 19.35 36.34 26.76
C SER A 133 20.73 36.88 27.09
N SER A 134 20.94 38.12 26.69
CA SER A 134 22.00 39.02 27.10
C SER A 134 22.03 39.23 28.61
N SER A 135 23.22 39.13 29.20
CA SER A 135 23.64 39.83 30.42
C SER A 135 25.09 40.22 30.26
#